data_AF-A0A2R4SW16-F1
#
_entry.id   AF-A0A2R4SW16-F1
#
_cell.length_a   1.000
_cell.length_b   1.000
_cell.length_c   1.000
_cell.angle_alpha   90.00
_cell.angle_beta   90.00
_cell.angle_gamma   90.00
#
_symmetry.space_group_name_H-M   'P 1'
#
loop_
_entity.id
_entity.type
_entity.pdbx_description
1 polymer ?
#
loop_
_entity_poly.entity_id
_entity_poly.type
_entity_poly.pdbx_seq_one_letter_code
_entity_poly.pdbx_strand_id
1 'polypeptide(L)'
;MNVPGERLDSEWVRGWCEQTSAELGALMSSFLKTHGFPPGENAVILATDESHGATDALVDLTPIPSDLTTLYWVICEVSMPDVEHGYFVHPASTVAEHFREYGS
;
A
#
# COMPACT_ATOMS: atom_id res chain seq x y z
N MET A 1 8.80 2.74 -17.20
CA MET A 1 10.03 3.25 -16.55
C MET A 1 9.78 4.73 -16.34
N ASN A 2 9.45 5.14 -15.11
CA ASN A 2 9.05 6.52 -14.84
C ASN A 2 10.30 7.42 -14.79
N VAL A 3 10.27 8.55 -15.50
CA VAL A 3 11.39 9.50 -15.58
C VAL A 3 11.42 10.33 -14.29
N PRO A 4 12.59 10.65 -13.69
CA PRO A 4 12.63 11.44 -12.46
C PRO A 4 12.00 12.82 -12.69
N GLY A 5 10.87 13.10 -12.03
CA GLY A 5 10.09 14.34 -12.16
C GLY A 5 8.69 14.18 -12.76
N GLU A 6 8.34 13.00 -13.25
CA GLU A 6 6.98 12.69 -13.70
C GLU A 6 6.13 12.26 -12.49
N ARG A 7 4.98 12.93 -12.29
CA ARG A 7 4.05 12.63 -11.19
C ARG A 7 3.68 11.15 -11.22
N LEU A 8 3.40 10.58 -10.05
CA LEU A 8 2.96 9.20 -9.97
C LEU A 8 1.66 9.02 -10.76
N ASP A 9 1.63 8.05 -11.67
CA ASP A 9 0.44 7.73 -12.46
C ASP A 9 -0.40 6.65 -11.76
N SER A 10 -1.68 6.91 -11.57
CA SER A 10 -2.61 5.96 -10.93
C SER A 10 -2.78 4.67 -11.70
N GLU A 11 -2.74 4.70 -13.04
CA GLU A 11 -2.86 3.48 -13.85
C GLU A 11 -1.62 2.59 -13.71
N TRP A 12 -0.44 3.22 -13.66
CA TRP A 12 0.79 2.51 -13.34
C TRP A 12 0.73 1.86 -11.95
N VAL A 13 0.22 2.56 -10.94
CA VAL A 13 0.08 2.00 -9.57
C VAL A 13 -0.91 0.82 -9.57
N ARG A 14 -2.04 0.92 -10.29
CA ARG A 14 -2.99 -0.20 -10.44
C ARG A 14 -2.33 -1.42 -11.07
N GLY A 15 -1.59 -1.22 -12.16
CA GLY A 15 -0.86 -2.28 -12.84
C GLY A 15 0.21 -2.92 -11.93
N TRP A 16 0.89 -2.12 -11.10
CA TRP A 16 1.79 -2.64 -10.08
C TRP A 16 1.04 -3.51 -9.05
N CYS A 17 -0.09 -3.06 -8.51
CA CYS A 17 -0.90 -3.83 -7.55
C CYS A 17 -1.35 -5.17 -8.11
N GLU A 18 -1.81 -5.20 -9.36
CA GLU A 18 -2.24 -6.43 -10.03
C GLU A 18 -1.07 -7.41 -10.19
N GLN A 19 0.06 -6.93 -10.70
CA GLN A 19 1.27 -7.74 -10.88
C GLN A 19 1.80 -8.29 -9.55
N THR A 20 1.93 -7.43 -8.54
CA THR A 20 2.41 -7.82 -7.21
C THR A 20 1.46 -8.81 -6.54
N SER A 21 0.14 -8.63 -6.67
CA SER A 21 -0.84 -9.58 -6.11
C SER A 21 -0.73 -10.96 -6.78
N ALA A 22 -0.52 -11.00 -8.09
CA ALA A 22 -0.34 -12.25 -8.82
C ALA A 22 0.95 -12.98 -8.42
N GLU A 23 2.08 -12.26 -8.34
CA GLU A 23 3.36 -12.81 -7.90
C GLU A 23 3.32 -13.27 -6.45
N LEU A 24 2.70 -12.46 -5.57
CA LEU A 24 2.50 -12.81 -4.17
C LEU A 24 1.65 -14.08 -4.06
N GLY A 25 0.56 -14.21 -4.82
CA GLY A 25 -0.25 -15.42 -4.84
C GLY A 25 0.54 -16.66 -5.27
N ALA A 26 1.41 -16.54 -6.26
CA ALA A 26 2.29 -17.63 -6.70
C ALA A 26 3.31 -18.01 -5.62
N LEU A 27 3.93 -17.01 -4.96
CA LEU A 27 4.87 -17.23 -3.86
C LEU A 27 4.18 -17.95 -2.69
N MET A 28 3.05 -17.42 -2.22
CA MET A 28 2.26 -17.96 -1.10
C MET A 28 1.79 -19.40 -1.36
N SER A 29 1.46 -19.73 -2.61
CA SER A 29 1.07 -21.09 -3.01
C SER A 29 2.18 -22.13 -2.83
N SER A 30 3.44 -21.70 -2.90
CA SER A 30 4.61 -22.57 -2.70
C SER A 30 5.20 -22.48 -1.28
N PHE A 31 4.74 -21.52 -0.47
CA PHE A 31 5.37 -21.14 0.78
C PHE A 31 5.43 -22.28 1.80
N LEU A 32 4.31 -22.95 2.07
CA LEU A 32 4.26 -24.08 3.01
C LEU A 32 5.23 -25.20 2.62
N LYS A 33 5.36 -25.48 1.32
CA LYS A 33 6.27 -26.50 0.81
C LYS A 33 7.73 -26.12 0.99
N THR A 34 8.05 -24.84 0.81
CA THR A 34 9.43 -24.33 0.88
C THR A 34 9.89 -24.11 2.32
N HIS A 35 9.02 -23.59 3.19
CA HIS A 35 9.37 -23.15 4.54
C HIS A 35 8.89 -24.10 5.64
N GLY A 36 7.94 -25.00 5.35
CA GLY A 36 7.43 -25.99 6.31
C GLY A 36 6.37 -25.46 7.28
N PHE A 37 5.95 -24.20 7.16
CA PHE A 37 4.86 -23.58 7.91
C PHE A 37 3.97 -22.73 6.98
N PRO A 38 2.69 -22.51 7.29
CA PRO A 38 1.80 -21.71 6.45
C PRO A 38 2.24 -20.25 6.45
N PRO A 39 2.03 -19.51 5.34
CA PRO A 39 2.27 -18.07 5.34
C PRO A 39 1.29 -17.36 6.29
N GLY A 40 1.70 -16.21 6.79
CA GLY A 40 0.83 -15.24 7.42
C GLY A 40 -0.05 -14.50 6.41
N GLU A 41 -0.69 -13.44 6.90
CA GLU A 41 -1.57 -12.60 6.08
C GLU A 41 -0.71 -11.66 5.23
N ASN A 42 -0.64 -11.95 3.94
CA ASN A 42 -0.01 -11.07 2.95
C ASN A 42 -1.09 -10.59 1.97
N ALA A 43 -1.25 -9.28 1.85
CA ALA A 43 -2.28 -8.67 1.02
C ALA A 43 -1.80 -7.34 0.42
N VAL A 44 -2.28 -7.09 -0.80
CA VAL A 44 -2.29 -5.78 -1.44
C VAL A 44 -3.77 -5.41 -1.60
N ILE A 45 -4.22 -4.40 -0.86
CA ILE A 45 -5.63 -3.99 -0.78
C ILE A 45 -5.78 -2.68 -1.56
N LEU A 46 -6.65 -2.72 -2.58
CA LEU A 46 -6.98 -1.52 -3.36
C LEU A 46 -7.84 -0.56 -2.53
N ALA A 47 -7.68 0.73 -2.82
CA ALA A 47 -8.46 1.80 -2.22
C ALA A 47 -9.95 1.67 -2.56
N THR A 48 -10.79 1.89 -1.55
CA THR A 48 -12.25 1.99 -1.68
C THR A 48 -12.67 3.45 -1.49
N ASP A 49 -13.97 3.74 -1.67
CA ASP A 49 -14.53 5.07 -1.40
C ASP A 49 -14.27 5.52 0.06
N GLU A 50 -14.22 4.58 1.01
CA GLU A 50 -13.85 4.86 2.40
C GLU A 50 -12.37 5.26 2.52
N SER A 51 -11.47 4.57 1.81
CA SER A 51 -10.05 4.92 1.75
C SER A 51 -9.83 6.30 1.14
N HIS A 52 -10.63 6.68 0.13
CA HIS A 52 -10.60 8.01 -0.47
C HIS A 52 -10.99 9.09 0.54
N GLY A 53 -12.09 8.89 1.29
CA GLY A 53 -12.48 9.80 2.35
C GLY A 53 -11.43 9.94 3.46
N ALA A 54 -10.75 8.85 3.83
CA ALA A 54 -9.64 8.90 4.78
C ALA A 54 -8.43 9.67 4.24
N THR A 55 -8.18 9.58 2.93
CA THR A 55 -7.08 10.29 2.27
C THR A 55 -7.36 11.79 2.19
N ASP A 56 -8.60 12.19 1.88
CA ASP A 56 -9.01 13.60 1.93
C ASP A 56 -8.82 14.18 3.34
N ALA A 57 -9.23 13.43 4.37
CA ALA A 57 -9.04 13.85 5.76
C ALA A 57 -7.56 13.99 6.16
N LEU A 58 -6.66 13.20 5.56
CA LEU A 58 -5.21 13.31 5.75
C LEU A 58 -4.65 14.56 5.06
N VAL A 59 -5.10 14.86 3.83
CA VAL A 59 -4.71 16.08 3.09
C VAL A 59 -5.13 17.35 3.85
N ASP A 60 -6.33 17.34 4.45
CA ASP A 60 -6.83 18.45 5.26
C ASP A 60 -6.01 18.64 6.55
N LEU A 61 -5.46 17.55 7.11
CA LEU A 61 -4.66 17.59 8.33
C LEU A 61 -3.24 18.10 8.07
N THR A 62 -2.64 17.72 6.94
CA THR A 62 -1.25 18.09 6.60
C THR A 62 -1.05 18.12 5.09
N PRO A 63 -0.31 19.12 4.55
CA PRO A 63 -0.03 19.18 3.13
C PRO A 63 0.88 18.02 2.72
N ILE A 64 0.28 16.95 2.20
CA ILE A 64 1.02 15.80 1.64
C ILE A 64 1.36 16.03 0.16
N PRO A 65 2.48 15.45 -0.33
CA PRO A 65 2.81 15.49 -1.75
C PRO A 65 1.74 14.82 -2.60
N SER A 66 1.50 15.32 -3.81
CA SER A 66 0.46 14.76 -4.68
C SER A 66 0.68 13.31 -5.10
N ASP A 67 1.94 12.88 -5.14
CA ASP A 67 2.26 11.48 -5.45
C ASP A 67 1.80 10.56 -4.32
N LEU A 68 1.87 11.02 -3.07
CA LEU A 68 1.35 10.28 -1.92
C LEU A 68 -0.17 10.23 -1.93
N THR A 69 -0.83 11.33 -2.29
CA THR A 69 -2.29 11.33 -2.51
C THR A 69 -2.67 10.34 -3.61
N THR A 70 -1.94 10.32 -4.73
CA THR A 70 -2.20 9.40 -5.85
C THR A 70 -2.02 7.95 -5.43
N LEU A 71 -0.99 7.65 -4.63
CA LEU A 71 -0.76 6.33 -4.07
C LEU A 71 -1.96 5.88 -3.23
N TYR A 72 -2.38 6.69 -2.26
CA TYR A 72 -3.52 6.38 -1.39
C TYR A 72 -4.86 6.32 -2.11
N TRP A 73 -4.97 6.97 -3.27
CA TRP A 73 -6.15 6.86 -4.11
C TRP A 73 -6.28 5.50 -4.82
N VAL A 74 -5.20 4.75 -4.91
CA VAL A 74 -5.15 3.44 -5.55
C VAL A 74 -4.97 2.31 -4.53
N ILE A 75 -4.18 2.54 -3.49
CA ILE A 75 -3.79 1.55 -2.48
C ILE A 75 -4.38 1.96 -1.13
N CYS A 76 -5.20 1.08 -0.55
CA CYS A 76 -5.63 1.21 0.84
C CYS A 76 -4.50 0.74 1.77
N GLU A 77 -4.01 -0.48 1.54
CA GLU A 77 -3.05 -1.11 2.42
C GLU A 77 -2.16 -2.07 1.61
N VAL A 78 -0.90 -2.16 2.03
CA VAL A 78 -0.02 -3.27 1.67
C VAL A 78 0.50 -3.85 2.97
N SER A 79 0.36 -5.16 3.13
CA SER A 79 0.95 -5.90 4.24
C SER A 79 1.56 -7.16 3.67
N MET A 80 2.89 -7.27 3.69
CA MET A 80 3.60 -8.43 3.17
C MET A 80 4.70 -8.85 4.16
N PRO A 81 4.35 -9.35 5.36
CA PRO A 81 5.33 -9.71 6.39
C PRO A 81 6.23 -10.88 6.00
N ASP A 82 5.78 -11.77 5.12
CA ASP A 82 6.52 -12.98 4.73
C ASP A 82 7.45 -12.77 3.52
N VAL A 83 7.51 -11.55 2.99
CA VAL A 83 8.40 -11.18 1.89
C VAL A 83 9.63 -10.45 2.44
N GLU A 84 10.79 -11.12 2.39
CA GLU A 84 12.08 -10.61 2.89
C GLU A 84 12.03 -10.08 4.34
N HIS A 85 12.10 -8.75 4.53
CA HIS A 85 12.06 -8.06 5.82
C HIS A 85 10.68 -7.47 6.14
N GLY A 86 9.69 -7.74 5.30
CA GLY A 86 8.36 -7.16 5.38
C GLY A 86 8.22 -5.88 4.57
N TYR A 87 7.12 -5.76 3.83
CA TYR A 87 6.75 -4.53 3.11
C TYR A 87 5.37 -4.06 3.58
N PHE A 88 5.27 -2.79 3.99
CA PHE A 88 4.06 -2.25 4.59
C PHE A 88 3.70 -0.86 4.04
N VAL A 89 2.44 -0.68 3.68
CA VAL A 89 1.80 0.62 3.42
C VAL A 89 0.55 0.64 4.30
N HIS A 90 0.54 1.49 5.32
CA HIS A 90 -0.62 1.62 6.20
C HIS A 90 -1.70 2.50 5.59
N PRO A 91 -2.99 2.25 5.91
CA PRO A 91 -4.09 3.09 5.49
C PRO A 91 -3.89 4.57 5.85
N ALA A 92 -4.43 5.45 5.01
CA ALA A 92 -4.38 6.90 5.25
C ALA A 92 -4.99 7.30 6.61
N SER A 93 -6.00 6.55 7.09
CA SER A 93 -6.60 6.75 8.42
C SER A 93 -5.59 6.51 9.54
N THR A 94 -4.86 5.39 9.51
CA THR A 94 -3.80 5.08 10.47
C THR A 94 -2.69 6.12 10.43
N VAL A 95 -2.29 6.56 9.23
CA VAL A 95 -1.28 7.63 9.09
C VAL A 95 -1.78 8.95 9.67
N ALA A 96 -3.04 9.31 9.44
CA ALA A 96 -3.64 10.51 10.03
C ALA A 96 -3.70 10.43 11.57
N GLU A 97 -4.05 9.28 12.13
CA GLU A 97 -4.03 9.04 13.58
C GLU A 97 -2.61 9.19 14.15
N HIS A 98 -1.62 8.49 13.57
CA HIS A 98 -0.23 8.62 13.99
C HIS A 98 0.29 10.04 13.85
N PHE A 99 -0.10 10.76 12.80
CA PHE A 99 0.29 12.16 12.63
C PHE A 99 -0.30 13.04 13.74
N ARG A 100 -1.56 12.82 14.17
CA ARG A 100 -2.14 13.54 15.31
C ARG A 100 -1.44 13.23 16.62
N GLU A 101 -0.99 12.00 16.81
CA GLU A 101 -0.36 11.56 18.06
C GLU A 101 1.11 11.97 18.16
N TYR A 102 1.86 11.90 17.06
CA TYR A 102 3.32 12.03 17.04
C TYR A 102 3.86 13.17 16.17
N GLY A 103 3.01 13.84 15.37
CA GLY A 103 3.42 14.84 14.38
C GLY A 103 3.71 16.23 14.94
N SER A 104 4.10 16.34 16.23
CA SER A 104 4.44 17.59 16.91
C SER A 104 5.87 18.04 16.65
#